data_AF-A0A1U8PPD5-F1
#
_entry.id   AF-A0A1U8PPD5-F1
#
_cell.length_a   1.000
_cell.length_b   1.000
_cell.length_c   1.000
_cell.angle_alpha   90.00
_cell.angle_beta   90.00
_cell.angle_gamma   90.00
#
_symmetry.space_group_name_H-M   'P 1'
#
loop_
_entity.id
_entity.type
_entity.pdbx_description
1 polymer ?
#
loop_
_entity_poly.entity_id
_entity_poly.type
_entity_poly.pdbx_seq_one_letter_code
_entity_poly.pdbx_strand_id
1 'polypeptide(L)'
;MNCVVGRKPGFVYTILGLFLSLSEKMEGESSSLQIHRTSSIENEPRTLSFDQIQYAREAAMYVVNTRSIEEAMNIFTQGLEPVVEVARDERETTTIEEIKR
;
A
#
# COMPACT_ATOMS: atom_id res chain seq x y z
N MET A 1 -53.45 23.22 48.25
CA MET A 1 -53.34 22.09 47.31
C MET A 1 -52.72 22.60 46.02
N ASN A 2 -51.79 21.82 45.47
CA ASN A 2 -51.33 21.74 44.06
C ASN A 2 -49.85 22.05 43.85
N CYS A 3 -49.08 20.96 43.77
CA CYS A 3 -47.76 20.87 43.17
C CYS A 3 -47.89 20.85 41.63
N VAL A 4 -47.05 21.57 40.88
CA VAL A 4 -46.63 21.17 39.52
C VAL A 4 -45.16 21.53 39.30
N VAL A 5 -44.49 20.58 38.65
CA VAL A 5 -43.06 20.37 38.43
C VAL A 5 -42.47 21.24 37.30
N GLY A 6 -41.28 21.78 37.57
CA GLY A 6 -40.05 21.76 36.74
C GLY A 6 -40.07 22.01 35.22
N ARG A 7 -39.13 22.85 34.76
CA ARG A 7 -38.09 22.53 33.75
C ARG A 7 -37.13 23.72 33.60
N LYS A 8 -35.84 23.53 33.91
CA LYS A 8 -34.80 24.58 33.76
C LYS A 8 -34.51 24.81 32.27
N PRO A 9 -34.48 26.05 31.76
CA PRO A 9 -34.22 26.38 30.36
C PRO A 9 -32.71 26.35 29.98
N GLY A 10 -31.93 25.48 30.64
CA GLY A 10 -30.46 25.51 30.56
C GLY A 10 -29.82 24.54 29.56
N PHE A 11 -30.58 23.62 28.96
CA PHE A 11 -30.00 22.54 28.14
C PHE A 11 -29.95 22.86 26.63
N VAL A 12 -30.83 23.75 26.14
CA VAL A 12 -30.90 24.08 24.71
C VAL A 12 -29.80 25.05 24.26
N TYR A 13 -29.36 25.94 25.17
CA TYR A 13 -28.32 26.93 24.85
C TYR A 13 -26.91 26.32 24.82
N THR A 14 -26.67 25.25 25.58
CA THR A 14 -25.39 24.51 25.54
C THR A 14 -25.22 23.72 24.25
N ILE A 15 -26.27 23.07 23.75
CA ILE A 15 -26.20 22.31 22.49
C ILE A 15 -26.03 23.25 21.28
N LEU A 16 -26.76 24.37 21.26
CA LEU A 16 -26.63 25.36 20.18
C LEU A 16 -25.24 26.05 20.20
N GLY A 17 -24.70 26.30 21.39
CA GLY A 17 -23.34 26.86 21.55
C GLY A 17 -22.23 25.90 21.10
N LEU A 18 -22.36 24.60 21.35
CA LEU A 18 -21.43 23.58 20.83
C LEU A 18 -21.49 23.48 19.31
N PHE A 19 -22.69 23.58 18.73
CA PHE A 19 -22.88 23.47 17.28
C PHE A 19 -22.28 24.65 16.52
N LEU A 20 -22.47 25.89 17.04
CA LEU A 20 -21.86 27.10 16.47
C LEU A 20 -20.33 27.09 16.58
N SER A 21 -19.78 26.60 17.70
CA SER A 21 -18.32 26.50 17.91
C SER A 21 -17.65 25.45 17.01
N LEU A 22 -18.38 24.41 16.58
CA LEU A 22 -17.89 23.43 15.60
C LEU A 22 -17.93 23.95 14.16
N SER A 23 -18.89 24.81 13.81
CA SER A 23 -18.99 25.39 12.46
C SER A 23 -17.90 26.42 12.14
N GLU A 24 -17.26 27.01 13.14
CA GLU A 24 -16.17 27.98 12.96
C GLU A 24 -14.82 27.32 12.58
N LYS A 25 -14.72 25.98 12.59
CA LYS A 25 -13.46 25.24 12.47
C LYS A 25 -13.30 24.49 11.15
N MET A 26 -13.71 25.10 10.05
CA MET A 26 -13.36 24.59 8.71
C MET A 26 -13.31 25.73 7.69
N GLU A 27 -12.43 26.71 7.92
CA GLU A 27 -11.91 27.50 6.81
C GLU A 27 -10.84 26.65 6.10
N GLY A 28 -11.05 26.46 4.81
CA GLY A 28 -10.24 25.61 3.96
C GLY A 28 -8.82 26.13 3.79
N GLU A 29 -7.89 25.51 4.49
CA GLU A 29 -6.51 25.45 4.01
C GLU A 29 -6.47 24.45 2.85
N SER A 30 -6.58 24.98 1.63
CA SER A 30 -6.09 24.30 0.43
C SER A 30 -4.56 24.27 0.49
N SER A 31 -4.00 23.60 1.50
CA SER A 31 -2.64 23.09 1.42
C SER A 31 -2.65 22.12 0.25
N SER A 32 -1.86 22.39 -0.79
CA SER A 32 -1.47 21.37 -1.74
C SER A 32 -1.11 20.12 -0.94
N LEU A 33 -1.98 19.12 -0.93
CA LEU A 33 -1.73 17.84 -0.26
C LEU A 33 -0.59 17.21 -1.04
N GLN A 34 0.63 17.57 -0.69
CA GLN A 34 1.84 16.94 -1.14
C GLN A 34 1.69 15.50 -0.64
N ILE A 35 1.21 14.62 -1.51
CA ILE A 35 1.07 13.19 -1.21
C ILE A 35 2.48 12.72 -0.89
N HIS A 36 2.81 12.72 0.39
CA HIS A 36 4.05 12.19 0.88
C HIS A 36 3.91 10.69 0.71
N ARG A 37 4.43 10.15 -0.41
CA ARG A 37 4.58 8.71 -0.57
C ARG A 37 5.49 8.25 0.56
N THR A 38 4.92 7.74 1.63
CA THR A 38 5.64 6.93 2.59
C THR A 38 5.85 5.57 1.93
N SER A 39 7.06 5.02 2.03
CA SER A 39 7.34 3.68 1.51
C SER A 39 6.43 2.70 2.26
N SER A 40 5.53 2.03 1.53
CA SER A 40 4.56 1.08 2.12
C SER A 40 5.25 -0.02 2.94
N ILE A 41 6.50 -0.33 2.57
CA ILE A 41 7.34 -1.36 3.20
C ILE A 41 7.60 -1.19 4.71
N GLU A 42 7.59 0.05 5.24
CA GLU A 42 7.81 0.29 6.67
C GLU A 42 6.52 0.13 7.51
N ASN A 43 5.36 0.24 6.88
CA ASN A 43 4.05 0.16 7.54
C ASN A 43 3.39 -1.22 7.37
N GLU A 44 3.87 -2.03 6.44
CA GLU A 44 3.34 -3.36 6.17
C GLU A 44 3.87 -4.40 7.16
N PRO A 45 3.01 -5.30 7.68
CA PRO A 45 3.48 -6.42 8.47
C PRO A 45 4.34 -7.34 7.60
N ARG A 46 5.54 -7.66 8.09
CA ARG A 46 6.49 -8.52 7.36
C ARG A 46 5.92 -9.92 7.21
N THR A 47 5.88 -10.44 5.98
CA THR A 47 5.39 -11.80 5.67
C THR A 47 6.17 -12.90 6.40
N LEU A 48 7.46 -12.66 6.66
CA LEU A 48 8.36 -13.59 7.33
C LEU A 48 9.10 -12.88 8.47
N SER A 49 9.32 -13.61 9.57
CA SER A 49 10.24 -13.18 10.63
C SER A 49 11.70 -13.16 10.15
N PHE A 50 12.58 -12.49 10.91
CA PHE A 50 14.00 -12.41 10.56
C PHE A 50 14.65 -13.79 10.43
N ASP A 51 14.38 -14.70 11.37
CA ASP A 51 14.95 -16.05 11.37
C ASP A 51 14.47 -16.86 10.17
N GLN A 52 13.20 -16.70 9.77
CA GLN A 52 12.67 -17.35 8.57
C GLN A 52 13.32 -16.82 7.29
N ILE A 53 13.65 -15.52 7.23
CA ILE A 53 14.39 -14.94 6.10
C ILE A 53 15.80 -15.53 6.04
N GLN A 54 16.49 -15.62 7.17
CA GLN A 54 17.85 -16.20 7.23
C GLN A 54 17.82 -17.67 6.82
N TYR A 55 16.87 -18.44 7.35
CA TYR A 55 16.69 -19.83 6.97
C TYR A 55 16.37 -20.00 5.48
N ALA A 56 15.45 -19.21 4.93
CA ALA A 56 15.11 -19.27 3.50
C ALA A 56 16.32 -18.92 2.62
N ARG A 57 17.13 -17.94 3.03
CA ARG A 57 18.38 -17.58 2.36
C ARG A 57 19.37 -18.74 2.36
N GLU A 58 19.60 -19.39 3.50
CA GLU A 58 20.51 -20.53 3.61
C GLU A 58 20.04 -21.70 2.75
N ALA A 59 18.74 -22.01 2.76
CA ALA A 59 18.15 -23.04 1.92
C ALA A 59 18.32 -22.72 0.43
N ALA A 60 18.08 -21.47 0.01
CA ALA A 60 18.28 -21.05 -1.38
C ALA A 60 19.75 -21.17 -1.81
N MET A 61 20.69 -20.76 -0.95
CA MET A 61 22.13 -20.91 -1.18
C MET A 61 22.53 -22.39 -1.33
N TYR A 62 21.95 -23.28 -0.53
CA TYR A 62 22.21 -24.71 -0.63
C TYR A 62 21.79 -25.25 -2.01
N VAL A 63 20.60 -24.88 -2.50
CA VAL A 63 20.11 -25.30 -3.82
C VAL A 63 21.04 -24.82 -4.92
N VAL A 64 21.40 -23.53 -4.93
CA VAL A 64 22.27 -22.93 -5.97
C VAL A 64 23.66 -23.57 -5.98
N ASN A 65 24.21 -23.92 -4.82
CA ASN A 65 25.57 -24.45 -4.72
C ASN A 65 25.67 -25.95 -4.99
N THR A 66 24.58 -26.71 -4.83
CA THR A 66 24.61 -28.19 -4.87
C THR A 66 23.87 -28.80 -6.05
N ARG A 67 22.92 -28.07 -6.66
CA ARG A 67 22.09 -28.58 -7.76
C ARG A 67 22.57 -28.04 -9.10
N SER A 68 22.20 -28.74 -10.17
CA SER A 68 22.41 -28.21 -11.52
C SER A 68 21.54 -26.98 -11.75
N ILE A 69 21.88 -26.18 -12.75
CA ILE A 69 21.13 -24.95 -13.08
C ILE A 69 19.68 -25.28 -13.41
N GLU A 70 19.44 -26.37 -14.14
CA GLU A 70 18.11 -26.81 -14.57
C GLU A 70 17.25 -27.27 -13.39
N GLU A 71 17.84 -28.05 -12.48
CA GLU A 71 17.14 -28.53 -11.28
C GLU A 71 16.85 -27.36 -10.32
N ALA A 72 17.81 -26.45 -10.13
CA ALA A 72 17.60 -25.24 -9.34
C ALA A 72 16.49 -24.36 -9.94
N MET A 73 16.48 -24.17 -11.26
CA MET A 73 15.44 -23.42 -11.96
C MET A 73 14.07 -24.04 -11.74
N ASN A 74 13.95 -25.36 -11.88
CA ASN A 74 12.70 -26.06 -11.62
C ASN A 74 12.24 -25.87 -10.18
N ILE A 75 13.13 -26.00 -9.18
CA ILE A 75 12.78 -25.78 -7.77
C ILE A 75 12.25 -24.37 -7.53
N PHE A 76 12.91 -23.33 -8.07
CA PHE A 76 12.51 -21.94 -7.82
C PHE A 76 11.28 -21.50 -8.60
N THR A 77 10.95 -22.18 -9.69
CA THR A 77 9.80 -21.83 -10.55
C THR A 77 8.62 -22.78 -10.43
N GLN A 78 8.75 -23.85 -9.64
CA GLN A 78 7.71 -24.84 -9.46
C GLN A 78 6.42 -24.19 -8.93
N GLY A 79 5.34 -24.32 -9.69
CA GLY A 79 4.02 -23.81 -9.31
C GLY A 79 3.82 -22.30 -9.53
N LEU A 80 4.79 -21.60 -10.14
CA LEU A 80 4.58 -20.22 -10.60
C LEU A 80 3.85 -20.23 -11.95
N GLU A 81 2.82 -19.41 -12.08
CA GLU A 81 2.21 -19.11 -13.38
C GLU A 81 2.92 -17.90 -14.01
N PRO A 82 3.41 -18.01 -15.25
CA PRO A 82 3.94 -16.86 -15.96
C PRO A 82 2.89 -15.77 -16.05
N VAL A 83 3.25 -14.54 -15.67
CA VAL A 83 2.38 -13.39 -15.93
C VAL A 83 2.38 -13.17 -17.44
N VAL A 84 1.28 -13.52 -18.10
CA VAL A 84 1.10 -13.23 -19.53
C VAL A 84 1.03 -11.72 -19.68
N GLU A 85 2.07 -11.11 -20.23
CA GLU A 85 2.07 -9.68 -20.49
C GLU A 85 0.98 -9.33 -21.51
N VAL A 86 -0.04 -8.57 -21.10
CA VAL A 86 -0.90 -7.84 -22.03
C VAL A 86 -0.16 -6.57 -22.44
N ALA A 87 0.86 -6.72 -23.28
CA ALA A 87 1.48 -5.61 -23.98
C ALA A 87 1.78 -6.05 -25.41
N ARG A 88 0.76 -5.97 -26.27
CA ARG A 88 0.98 -5.86 -27.71
C ARG A 88 1.49 -4.45 -27.96
N ASP A 89 2.80 -4.30 -28.06
CA ASP A 89 3.38 -3.12 -28.70
C ASP A 89 3.78 -3.55 -30.11
N GLU A 90 2.90 -3.29 -31.07
CA GLU A 90 3.20 -3.40 -32.50
C GLU A 90 4.16 -2.27 -32.86
N ARG A 91 5.45 -2.42 -32.50
CA ARG A 91 6.51 -1.58 -33.03
C ARG A 91 7.28 -2.37 -34.07
N GLU A 92 6.89 -2.07 -35.30
CA GLU A 92 7.53 -2.36 -36.56
C GLU A 92 9.05 -2.57 -36.44
N THR A 93 9.51 -3.74 -36.89
CA THR A 93 10.92 -4.10 -37.01
C THR A 93 11.58 -3.19 -38.04
N THR A 94 12.19 -2.08 -37.61
CA THR A 94 13.14 -1.38 -38.47
C THR A 94 14.47 -2.13 -38.42
N THR A 95 14.80 -2.75 -39.56
CA THR A 95 16.03 -3.48 -39.83
C THR A 95 17.27 -2.64 -39.54
N ILE A 96 18.21 -3.18 -38.75
CA ILE A 96 19.49 -2.57 -38.37
C ILE A 96 20.52 -2.66 -39.52
N GLU A 97 20.18 -2.19 -40.72
CA GLU A 97 21.08 -2.26 -41.89
C GLU A 97 21.51 -0.89 -42.45
N GLU A 98 21.05 0.25 -41.90
CA GLU A 98 21.34 1.57 -42.52
C GLU A 98 22.16 2.56 -41.67
N ILE A 99 22.92 2.09 -40.66
CA ILE A 99 23.93 2.95 -40.00
C ILE A 99 25.32 2.61 -40.51
N LYS A 100 25.55 2.84 -41.81
CA LYS A 100 26.89 3.07 -42.36
C LYS A 100 26.82 3.95 -43.61
N ARG A 101 26.81 5.27 -43.41
CA ARG A 101 27.29 6.24 -44.39
C ARG A 101 28.15 7.27 -43.68
#